data_AF-A0A349ELC7-F1
#
_entry.id   AF-A0A349ELC7-F1
#
_cell.length_a   1.000
_cell.length_b   1.000
_cell.length_c   1.000
_cell.angle_alpha   90.00
_cell.angle_beta   90.00
_cell.angle_gamma   90.00
#
_symmetry.space_group_name_H-M   'P 1'
#
loop_
_entity.id
_entity.type
_entity.pdbx_description
1 polymer ?
#
loop_
_entity_poly.entity_id
_entity_poly.type
_entity_poly.pdbx_seq_one_letter_code
_entity_poly.pdbx_strand_id
1 'polypeptide(L)'
;TGDAHLNEIYEIGGPEQLTYEEVTKAIARAMGIWRPKVNVPMLFMKPMARVLEAVLPNPPVTTDQLIMLEEDNVCSLQDIRDAFGIEPVLFREGLQRFIKDATA
;
A
#
# COMPACT_ATOMS: atom_id res chain seq x y z
N THR A 1 0.38 -32.42 -9.63
CA THR A 1 -0.38 -31.17 -9.44
C THR A 1 0.20 -30.00 -10.24
N GLY A 2 0.96 -30.22 -11.32
CA GLY A 2 1.69 -29.14 -12.01
C GLY A 2 0.90 -28.34 -13.04
N ASP A 3 -0.25 -28.85 -13.51
CA ASP A 3 -0.93 -28.26 -14.67
C ASP A 3 -1.96 -27.17 -14.30
N ALA A 4 -2.46 -27.17 -13.06
CA ALA A 4 -3.55 -26.28 -12.62
C ALA A 4 -3.13 -24.80 -12.45
N HIS A 5 -1.83 -24.50 -12.47
CA HIS A 5 -1.31 -23.13 -12.34
C HIS A 5 -0.76 -22.56 -13.65
N LEU A 6 -0.73 -23.34 -14.74
CA LEU A 6 -0.16 -22.90 -16.00
C LEU A 6 -1.08 -21.89 -16.69
N ASN A 7 -0.51 -20.74 -17.09
CA ASN A 7 -1.23 -19.61 -17.72
C ASN A 7 -2.32 -18.95 -16.86
N GLU A 8 -2.30 -19.18 -15.55
CA GLU A 8 -3.20 -18.50 -14.62
C GLU A 8 -2.58 -17.19 -14.11
N ILE A 9 -3.43 -16.21 -13.83
CA ILE A 9 -3.06 -14.94 -13.21
C ILE A 9 -3.61 -14.94 -11.79
N TYR A 10 -2.75 -14.66 -10.81
CA TYR A 10 -3.13 -14.61 -9.40
C TYR A 10 -2.89 -13.22 -8.84
N GLU A 11 -3.88 -12.69 -8.13
CA GLU A 11 -3.70 -11.43 -7.40
C GLU A 11 -3.09 -11.70 -6.02
N ILE A 12 -2.04 -10.93 -5.69
CA ILE A 12 -1.28 -11.10 -4.44
C ILE A 12 -1.67 -10.00 -3.46
N GLY A 13 -2.47 -10.37 -2.46
CA GLY A 13 -2.99 -9.45 -1.45
C GLY A 13 -2.86 -9.96 -0.02
N GLY A 14 -3.19 -9.08 0.93
CA GLY A 14 -3.35 -9.42 2.34
C GLY A 14 -4.77 -9.92 2.66
N PRO A 15 -5.06 -10.30 3.91
CA PRO A 15 -6.38 -10.78 4.34
C PRO A 15 -7.43 -9.66 4.48
N GLU A 16 -7.04 -8.40 4.29
CA GLU A 16 -7.88 -7.22 4.51
C GLU A 16 -7.65 -6.17 3.42
N GLN A 17 -8.71 -5.52 2.97
CA GLN A 17 -8.64 -4.31 2.15
C GLN A 17 -8.61 -3.10 3.08
N LEU A 18 -7.65 -2.21 2.88
CA LEU A 18 -7.42 -1.05 3.74
C LEU A 18 -7.49 0.21 2.91
N THR A 19 -8.16 1.22 3.45
CA THR A 19 -8.06 2.57 2.92
C THR A 19 -6.65 3.13 3.14
N TYR A 20 -6.23 4.07 2.28
CA TYR A 20 -4.97 4.80 2.47
C TYR A 20 -4.86 5.44 3.87
N GLU A 21 -5.98 5.92 4.41
CA GLU A 21 -6.03 6.46 5.76
C GLU A 21 -5.70 5.40 6.83
N GLU A 22 -6.23 4.19 6.69
CA GLU A 22 -5.98 3.10 7.63
C GLU A 22 -4.54 2.62 7.57
N VAL A 23 -3.96 2.55 6.37
CA VAL A 23 -2.55 2.21 6.15
C VAL A 23 -1.64 3.21 6.88
N THR A 24 -1.78 4.50 6.58
CA THR A 24 -0.95 5.56 7.22
C THR A 24 -1.12 5.60 8.73
N LYS A 25 -2.36 5.40 9.23
CA LYS A 25 -2.66 5.32 10.67
C LYS A 25 -2.05 4.08 11.31
N ALA A 26 -2.04 2.93 10.64
CA ALA A 26 -1.42 1.71 11.13
C ALA A 26 0.10 1.85 11.24
N ILE A 27 0.75 2.44 10.24
CA ILE A 27 2.19 2.72 10.24
C ILE A 27 2.55 3.66 11.39
N ALA A 28 1.86 4.81 11.52
CA ALA A 28 2.15 5.77 12.59
C ALA A 28 2.02 5.15 13.99
N ARG A 29 0.99 4.32 14.20
CA ARG A 29 0.81 3.56 15.45
C ARG A 29 1.93 2.57 15.68
N ALA A 30 2.33 1.81 14.67
CA ALA A 30 3.39 0.82 14.77
C ALA A 30 4.76 1.47 15.08
N MET A 31 5.01 2.67 14.57
CA MET A 31 6.18 3.49 14.88
C MET A 31 6.10 4.23 16.23
N GLY A 32 4.94 4.22 16.90
CA GLY A 32 4.73 4.96 18.15
C GLY A 32 4.74 6.49 17.99
N ILE A 33 4.49 7.02 16.79
CA ILE A 33 4.54 8.45 16.50
C ILE A 33 3.15 9.05 16.29
N TRP A 34 3.01 10.32 16.64
CA TRP A 34 1.82 11.11 16.29
C TRP A 34 2.06 11.93 15.03
N ARG A 35 1.17 11.80 14.04
CA ARG A 35 1.22 12.52 12.76
C ARG A 35 -0.17 13.09 12.45
N PRO A 36 -0.37 14.43 12.50
CA PRO A 36 -1.64 15.02 12.10
C PRO A 36 -1.83 14.83 10.59
N LYS A 37 -3.08 14.59 10.18
CA LYS A 37 -3.44 14.32 8.78
C LYS A 37 -4.32 15.45 8.25
N VAL A 38 -4.08 15.85 7.00
CA VAL A 38 -4.88 16.84 6.29
C VAL A 38 -5.32 16.21 4.97
N ASN A 39 -6.63 16.24 4.72
CA ASN A 39 -7.19 15.78 3.45
C ASN A 39 -7.02 16.89 2.42
N VAL A 40 -6.19 16.64 1.41
CA VAL A 40 -5.98 17.57 0.30
C VAL A 40 -6.69 17.02 -0.93
N PRO A 41 -7.66 17.75 -1.51
CA PRO A 41 -8.33 17.31 -2.73
C PRO A 41 -7.35 17.08 -3.87
N MET A 42 -7.58 16.04 -4.68
CA MET A 42 -6.65 15.66 -5.76
C MET A 42 -6.48 16.75 -6.82
N LEU A 43 -7.49 17.62 -6.98
CA LEU A 43 -7.44 18.81 -7.83
C LEU A 43 -6.26 19.73 -7.52
N PHE A 44 -5.84 19.82 -6.26
CA PHE A 44 -4.68 20.62 -5.84
C PHE A 44 -3.38 19.82 -5.86
N MET A 45 -3.45 18.51 -5.56
CA MET A 45 -2.26 17.65 -5.49
C MET A 45 -1.62 17.44 -6.86
N LYS A 46 -2.41 17.18 -7.92
CA LYS A 46 -1.89 16.88 -9.27
C LYS A 46 -1.05 18.02 -9.87
N PRO A 47 -1.50 19.30 -9.87
CA PRO A 47 -0.66 20.40 -10.35
C PRO A 47 0.61 20.58 -9.51
N MET A 48 0.53 20.42 -8.20
CA MET A 48 1.68 20.53 -7.31
C MET A 48 2.72 19.45 -7.57
N ALA A 49 2.29 18.19 -7.74
CA ALA A 49 3.18 17.08 -8.09
C ALA A 49 3.89 17.34 -9.42
N ARG A 50 3.16 17.79 -10.44
CA ARG A 50 3.76 18.12 -11.75
C ARG A 50 4.83 19.20 -11.68
N VAL A 51 4.62 20.23 -10.84
CA VAL A 51 5.63 21.28 -10.61
C VAL A 51 6.85 20.71 -9.89
N LEU A 52 6.64 19.90 -8.85
CA LEU A 52 7.73 19.29 -8.08
C LEU A 52 8.56 18.32 -8.94
N GLU A 53 7.92 17.51 -9.78
CA GLU A 53 8.58 16.62 -10.74
C GLU A 53 9.46 17.38 -11.75
N ALA A 54 9.00 18.55 -12.21
CA ALA A 54 9.75 19.34 -13.18
C ALA A 54 10.99 20.03 -12.57
N VAL A 55 10.98 20.29 -11.26
CA VAL A 55 12.00 21.11 -10.58
C VAL A 55 12.96 20.28 -9.75
N LEU A 56 12.49 19.18 -9.16
CA LEU A 56 13.27 18.36 -8.25
C LEU A 56 13.76 17.09 -8.96
N PRO A 57 15.04 16.70 -8.78
CA PRO A 57 15.53 15.42 -9.31
C PRO A 57 14.85 14.22 -8.63
N ASN A 58 14.39 14.37 -7.38
CA ASN A 58 13.64 13.38 -6.61
C ASN A 58 12.46 14.05 -5.91
N PRO A 59 11.31 14.21 -6.58
CA PRO A 59 10.13 14.81 -5.99
C PRO A 59 9.55 13.89 -4.89
N PRO A 60 8.97 14.45 -3.82
CA PRO A 60 8.39 13.67 -2.73
C PRO A 60 7.11 12.92 -3.13
N VAL A 61 6.42 13.36 -4.18
CA VAL A 61 5.25 12.72 -4.76
C VAL A 61 5.24 12.96 -6.27
N THR A 62 4.89 11.94 -7.05
CA THR A 62 4.77 12.03 -8.51
C THR A 62 3.31 12.07 -8.97
N THR A 63 3.07 12.62 -10.16
CA THR A 63 1.74 12.63 -10.77
C THR A 63 1.23 11.20 -10.98
N ASP A 64 2.11 10.28 -11.36
CA ASP A 64 1.77 8.87 -11.54
C ASP A 64 1.42 8.17 -10.21
N GLN A 65 2.13 8.48 -9.12
CA GLN A 65 1.78 7.97 -7.79
C GLN A 65 0.42 8.48 -7.33
N LEU A 66 0.07 9.73 -7.66
CA LEU A 66 -1.25 10.27 -7.33
C LEU A 66 -2.38 9.60 -8.13
N ILE A 67 -2.14 9.28 -9.40
CA ILE A 67 -3.09 8.55 -10.23
C ILE A 67 -3.29 7.13 -9.66
N MET A 68 -2.20 6.43 -9.34
CA MET A 68 -2.29 5.13 -8.69
C MET A 68 -3.08 5.21 -7.38
N LEU A 69 -2.89 6.26 -6.57
CA LEU A 69 -3.64 6.45 -5.32
C LEU A 69 -5.14 6.74 -5.50
N GLU A 70 -5.58 7.26 -6.65
CA GLU A 70 -7.01 7.46 -6.95
C GLU A 70 -7.71 6.14 -7.29
N GLU A 71 -6.98 5.17 -7.82
CA GLU A 71 -7.52 3.87 -8.21
C GLU A 71 -7.49 2.89 -7.04
N ASP A 72 -8.52 2.03 -6.97
CA ASP A 72 -8.59 0.99 -5.95
C ASP A 72 -7.53 -0.09 -6.23
N ASN A 73 -6.34 0.05 -5.62
CA ASN A 73 -5.28 -0.95 -5.66
C ASN A 73 -5.56 -2.11 -4.69
N VAL A 74 -6.68 -2.80 -4.91
CA VAL A 74 -7.13 -3.94 -4.12
C VAL A 74 -6.94 -5.25 -4.89
N CYS A 75 -6.88 -6.35 -4.16
CA CYS A 75 -6.82 -7.70 -4.72
C CYS A 75 -8.01 -8.52 -4.21
N SER A 76 -8.33 -9.59 -4.94
CA SER A 76 -9.10 -10.71 -4.43
C SER A 76 -8.46 -11.25 -3.15
N LEU A 77 -9.28 -11.40 -2.10
CA LEU A 77 -8.83 -11.87 -0.78
C LEU A 77 -8.63 -13.39 -0.74
N GLN A 78 -9.02 -14.11 -1.79
CA GLN A 78 -9.07 -15.57 -1.81
C GLN A 78 -7.91 -16.20 -2.60
N ASP A 79 -7.36 -15.49 -3.58
CA ASP A 79 -6.47 -16.07 -4.60
C ASP A 79 -5.24 -16.74 -4.00
N ILE A 80 -4.56 -16.08 -3.07
CA ILE A 80 -3.32 -16.64 -2.49
C ILE A 80 -3.57 -17.85 -1.60
N ARG A 81 -4.62 -17.80 -0.78
CA ARG A 81 -4.91 -18.88 0.17
C ARG A 81 -5.37 -20.11 -0.59
N ASP A 82 -6.27 -19.93 -1.54
CA ASP A 82 -6.91 -21.05 -2.23
C ASP A 82 -5.97 -21.62 -3.31
N ALA A 83 -5.15 -20.79 -3.97
CA ALA A 83 -4.19 -21.27 -4.97
C ALA A 83 -2.90 -21.84 -4.36
N PHE A 84 -2.35 -21.23 -3.30
CA PHE A 84 -1.03 -21.58 -2.79
C PHE A 84 -1.03 -22.17 -1.37
N GLY A 85 -2.19 -22.21 -0.68
CA GLY A 85 -2.27 -22.68 0.70
C GLY A 85 -1.56 -21.76 1.70
N ILE A 86 -1.28 -20.51 1.31
CA ILE A 86 -0.61 -19.51 2.15
C ILE A 86 -1.68 -18.70 2.88
N GLU A 87 -1.64 -18.70 4.21
CA GLU A 87 -2.50 -17.83 5.01
C GLU A 87 -1.82 -16.46 5.19
N PRO A 88 -2.37 -15.38 4.61
CA PRO A 88 -1.74 -14.07 4.68
C PRO A 88 -1.95 -13.45 6.07
N VAL A 89 -0.93 -12.75 6.57
CA VAL A 89 -0.97 -12.09 7.89
C VAL A 89 -1.66 -10.73 7.81
N LEU A 90 -2.32 -10.33 8.91
CA LEU A 90 -2.91 -9.00 9.03
C LEU A 90 -1.82 -7.92 8.89
N PHE A 91 -2.16 -6.82 8.23
CA PHE A 91 -1.22 -5.75 7.91
C PHE A 91 -0.54 -5.21 9.19
N ARG A 92 -1.33 -5.03 10.24
CA ARG A 92 -0.85 -4.55 11.55
C ARG A 92 0.14 -5.50 12.22
N GLU A 93 -0.09 -6.79 12.09
CA GLU A 93 0.82 -7.80 12.64
C GLU A 93 2.14 -7.82 11.88
N GLY A 94 2.08 -7.72 10.54
CA GLY A 94 3.25 -7.57 9.68
C GLY A 94 4.09 -6.34 10.06
N LEU A 95 3.45 -5.19 10.23
CA LEU A 95 4.12 -3.95 10.66
C LEU A 95 4.81 -4.10 12.02
N GLN A 96 4.17 -4.77 12.99
CA GLN A 96 4.77 -4.98 14.32
C GLN A 96 6.02 -5.88 14.26
N ARG A 97 6.06 -6.84 13.34
CA ARG A 97 7.25 -7.69 13.13
C ARG A 97 8.37 -6.86 12.48
N PHE A 98 8.06 -6.16 11.38
CA PHE A 98 9.04 -5.42 10.59
C PHE A 98 9.64 -4.19 11.30
N ILE A 99 8.81 -3.37 11.94
CA ILE A 99 9.26 -2.11 12.54
C ILE A 99 10.05 -2.33 13.84
N LYS A 100 9.75 -3.41 14.59
CA LYS A 100 10.57 -3.78 15.77
C LYS A 100 12.02 -4.07 15.36
N ASP A 101 12.22 -4.77 14.25
CA ASP A 101 13.55 -5.14 13.75
C ASP A 101 14.31 -3.93 13.16
N ALA A 102 13.60 -2.93 12.63
CA ALA A 102 14.21 -1.71 12.09
C ALA A 102 14.69 -0.71 13.17
N THR A 103 14.29 -0.92 14.43
CA THR A 103 14.63 -0.04 15.56
C THR A 103 15.54 -0.73 16.60
N ALA A 104 16.01 -1.94 16.31
CA ALA A 104 16.96 -2.72 17.10
C ALA A 104 18.36 -2.66 16.48
#